data_AF-A0A3G2Y429-F1
#
_entry.id   AF-A0A3G2Y429-F1
#
_cell.length_a   1.000
_cell.length_b   1.000
_cell.length_c   1.000
_cell.angle_alpha   90.00
_cell.angle_beta   90.00
_cell.angle_gamma   90.00
#
_symmetry.space_group_name_H-M   'P 1'
#
loop_
_entity.id
_entity.type
_entity.pdbx_description
1 polymer ?
#
loop_
_entity_poly.entity_id
_entity_poly.type
_entity_poly.pdbx_seq_one_letter_code
_entity_poly.pdbx_strand_id
1 'polypeptide(L)'
;AAETRQKKRRANDQKVFEDTVEAIICDLMHHRICGREHGIRVSRSNRSLGKSRYRNPIYSKVFPSILDKLEYAGWIEQTVGDRGKVVKGAQTVIYPGPRLVSRMDAVDISLADMGIADQSDPIILQRPKKDRRLFGAREEYEDNERTRQFRSEMDQINGWLGKADLEVLDASDIAVDDTGAAIIRLHDPAKRKLRRYFTDSDHTFTSGGRLFGGFWQNMTKAERRDLLLIMVDVLLRLMKMEIVALPVHDAVLIAESKADQTKAVMLEAFRDHVGFPGSVTFEN
;
A
#
# COMPACT_ATOMS: atom_id res chain seq x y z
N ALA A 1 25.60 -11.31 29.06
CA ALA A 1 24.89 -12.60 29.07
C ALA A 1 23.44 -12.34 28.72
N ALA A 2 22.90 -12.97 27.67
CA ALA A 2 21.48 -12.83 27.34
C ALA A 2 20.68 -13.57 28.42
N GLU A 3 19.97 -12.84 29.28
CA GLU A 3 19.04 -13.45 30.24
C GLU A 3 17.99 -14.26 29.48
N THR A 4 18.07 -15.57 29.61
CA THR A 4 17.08 -16.50 29.07
C THR A 4 15.76 -16.28 29.82
N ARG A 5 14.75 -15.78 29.12
CA ARG A 5 13.46 -15.41 29.71
C ARG A 5 12.80 -16.62 30.39
N GLN A 6 12.58 -16.54 31.71
CA GLN A 6 12.06 -17.64 32.53
C GLN A 6 10.56 -17.95 32.35
N LYS A 7 9.75 -17.04 31.79
CA LYS A 7 8.29 -17.23 31.63
C LYS A 7 7.86 -17.26 30.17
N LYS A 8 7.10 -18.30 29.81
CA LYS A 8 6.45 -18.45 28.48
C LYS A 8 5.65 -17.19 28.14
N ARG A 9 5.75 -16.74 26.88
CA ARG A 9 4.96 -15.62 26.36
C ARG A 9 3.49 -16.01 26.27
N ARG A 10 2.60 -15.03 26.42
CA ARG A 10 1.20 -15.20 26.01
C ARG A 10 1.15 -15.39 24.50
N ALA A 11 0.14 -16.10 23.99
CA ALA A 11 0.03 -16.41 22.57
C ALA A 11 0.08 -15.15 21.68
N ASN A 12 -0.66 -14.10 22.05
CA ASN A 12 -0.65 -12.84 21.31
C ASN A 12 0.71 -12.14 21.34
N ASP A 13 1.41 -12.15 22.49
CA ASP A 13 2.74 -11.53 22.61
C ASP A 13 3.79 -12.28 21.76
N GLN A 14 3.62 -13.60 21.62
CA GLN A 14 4.47 -14.41 20.76
C GLN A 14 4.21 -14.10 19.28
N LYS A 15 2.95 -14.03 18.87
CA LYS A 15 2.57 -13.65 17.50
C LYS A 15 3.12 -12.27 17.12
N VAL A 16 2.91 -11.25 17.95
CA VAL A 16 3.43 -9.90 17.67
C VAL A 16 4.97 -9.91 17.57
N PHE A 17 5.65 -10.73 18.37
CA PHE A 17 7.10 -10.87 18.25
C PHE A 17 7.52 -11.50 16.91
N GLU A 18 6.86 -12.57 16.49
CA GLU A 18 7.10 -13.24 15.21
C GLU A 18 6.83 -12.28 14.05
N ASP A 19 5.66 -11.65 14.02
CA ASP A 19 5.27 -10.65 13.01
C ASP A 19 6.28 -9.48 12.95
N THR A 20 6.83 -9.06 14.10
CA THR A 20 7.82 -7.98 14.15
C THR A 20 9.15 -8.42 13.54
N VAL A 21 9.61 -9.63 13.86
CA VAL A 21 10.85 -10.19 13.29
C VAL A 21 10.69 -10.38 11.78
N GLU A 22 9.57 -10.96 11.35
CA GLU A 22 9.24 -11.15 9.95
C GLU A 22 9.23 -9.83 9.19
N ALA A 23 8.52 -8.81 9.70
CA ALA A 23 8.47 -7.50 9.06
C ALA A 23 9.87 -6.86 8.91
N ILE A 24 10.72 -6.92 9.94
CA ILE A 24 12.09 -6.37 9.86
C ILE A 24 12.91 -7.09 8.80
N ILE A 25 12.86 -8.42 8.77
CA ILE A 25 13.64 -9.23 7.83
C ILE A 25 13.14 -9.02 6.40
N CYS A 26 11.82 -9.06 6.17
CA CYS A 26 11.20 -8.81 4.88
C CYS A 26 11.51 -7.40 4.36
N ASP A 27 11.42 -6.37 5.21
CA ASP A 27 11.75 -4.99 4.83
C ASP A 27 13.21 -4.88 4.38
N LEU A 28 14.16 -5.50 5.10
CA LEU A 28 15.58 -5.50 4.75
C LEU A 28 15.87 -6.31 3.47
N MET A 29 15.22 -7.45 3.30
CA MET A 29 15.33 -8.26 2.07
C MET A 29 14.81 -7.49 0.86
N HIS A 30 13.61 -6.92 0.97
CA HIS A 30 13.01 -6.07 -0.06
C HIS A 30 13.95 -4.92 -0.42
N HIS A 31 14.48 -4.24 0.59
CA HIS A 31 15.37 -3.11 0.40
C HIS A 31 16.66 -3.49 -0.35
N ARG A 32 17.27 -4.64 -0.02
CA ARG A 32 18.45 -5.16 -0.74
C ARG A 32 18.12 -5.59 -2.17
N ILE A 33 17.00 -6.30 -2.39
CA ILE A 33 16.58 -6.76 -3.73
C ILE A 33 16.32 -5.56 -4.66
N CYS A 34 15.78 -4.45 -4.13
CA CYS A 34 15.62 -3.20 -4.87
C CYS A 34 16.94 -2.44 -5.13
N GLY A 35 18.10 -2.97 -4.77
CA GLY A 35 19.40 -2.34 -5.01
C GLY A 35 19.62 -1.03 -4.24
N ARG A 36 18.92 -0.82 -3.12
CA ARG A 36 19.04 0.42 -2.34
C ARG A 36 20.26 0.33 -1.42
N GLU A 37 21.18 1.29 -1.55
CA GLU A 37 22.42 1.28 -0.76
C GLU A 37 22.27 1.85 0.67
N HIS A 38 21.21 2.62 0.94
CA HIS A 38 21.02 3.30 2.22
C HIS A 38 20.21 2.45 3.21
N GLY A 39 20.62 2.27 4.46
CA GLY A 39 19.83 1.45 5.39
C GLY A 39 18.42 1.99 5.69
N ILE A 40 17.58 1.15 6.28
CA ILE A 40 16.19 1.50 6.62
C ILE A 40 16.15 2.29 7.93
N ARG A 41 15.49 3.45 7.93
CA ARG A 41 15.33 4.27 9.13
C ARG A 41 14.16 3.78 9.99
N VAL A 42 14.43 3.50 11.25
CA VAL A 42 13.45 3.07 12.24
C VAL A 42 13.54 3.90 13.52
N SER A 43 12.40 4.11 14.18
CA SER A 43 12.35 4.86 15.43
C SER A 43 12.41 3.93 16.64
N ARG A 44 13.23 4.30 17.62
CA ARG A 44 13.31 3.65 18.94
C ARG A 44 12.55 4.43 20.03
N SER A 45 11.88 5.54 19.68
CA SER A 45 11.21 6.42 20.64
C SER A 45 9.84 5.90 21.06
N ASN A 46 9.54 5.95 22.36
CA ASN A 46 8.19 5.69 22.90
C ASN A 46 7.11 6.67 22.39
N ARG A 47 7.49 7.80 21.76
CA ARG A 47 6.52 8.67 21.08
C ARG A 47 5.91 7.98 19.85
N SER A 48 6.73 7.21 19.15
CA SER A 48 6.38 6.45 17.94
C SER A 48 6.09 4.97 18.21
N LEU A 49 6.39 4.47 19.40
CA LEU A 49 6.19 3.07 19.80
C LEU A 49 5.10 2.95 20.88
N GLY A 50 4.46 1.78 20.95
CA GLY A 50 3.41 1.48 21.92
C GLY A 50 2.00 1.42 21.32
N LYS A 51 1.01 1.13 22.17
CA LYS A 51 -0.36 0.87 21.72
C LYS A 51 -1.00 2.14 21.16
N SER A 52 -1.55 2.03 19.95
CA SER A 52 -2.46 2.98 19.35
C SER A 52 -3.29 2.25 18.30
N ARG A 53 -4.56 2.63 18.11
CA ARG A 53 -5.43 2.02 17.09
C ARG A 53 -4.84 2.16 15.68
N TYR A 54 -4.19 3.29 15.40
CA TYR A 54 -3.67 3.61 14.06
C TYR A 54 -2.22 3.23 13.84
N ARG A 55 -1.64 2.48 14.77
CA ARG A 55 -0.26 2.04 14.69
C ARG A 55 -0.22 0.54 14.46
N ASN A 56 0.59 0.11 13.52
CA ASN A 56 0.80 -1.31 13.29
C ASN A 56 1.33 -1.97 14.58
N PRO A 57 0.72 -3.08 15.06
CA PRO A 57 1.10 -3.76 16.29
C PRO A 57 2.59 -4.08 16.44
N ILE A 58 3.32 -4.25 15.33
CA ILE A 58 4.77 -4.51 15.33
C ILE A 58 5.58 -3.37 16.00
N TYR A 59 5.07 -2.14 15.96
CA TYR A 59 5.70 -0.98 16.62
C TYR A 59 5.39 -0.93 18.13
N SER A 60 5.65 -2.04 18.79
CA SER A 60 5.52 -2.17 20.24
C SER A 60 6.71 -1.54 20.98
N LYS A 61 6.58 -1.32 22.29
CA LYS A 61 7.70 -0.85 23.15
C LYS A 61 8.87 -1.84 23.22
N VAL A 62 8.64 -3.09 22.79
CA VAL A 62 9.65 -4.17 22.77
C VAL A 62 10.49 -4.11 21.48
N PHE A 63 10.04 -3.38 20.45
CA PHE A 63 10.70 -3.24 19.15
C PHE A 63 12.22 -2.95 19.25
N PRO A 64 12.70 -1.99 20.08
CA PRO A 64 14.13 -1.73 20.20
C PRO A 64 14.93 -2.95 20.70
N SER A 65 14.38 -3.70 21.66
CA SER A 65 15.03 -4.90 22.18
C SER A 65 15.04 -6.07 21.19
N ILE A 66 14.13 -6.07 20.20
CA ILE A 66 14.12 -7.06 19.11
C ILE A 66 15.27 -6.74 18.15
N LEU A 67 15.45 -5.46 17.78
CA LEU A 67 16.59 -5.02 16.97
C LEU A 67 17.92 -5.43 17.60
N ASP A 68 18.10 -5.14 18.90
CA ASP A 68 19.35 -5.46 19.60
C ASP A 68 19.65 -6.96 19.62
N LYS A 69 18.60 -7.80 19.70
CA LYS A 69 18.75 -9.27 19.66
C LYS A 69 19.04 -9.78 18.25
N LEU A 70 18.43 -9.18 17.22
CA LEU A 70 18.69 -9.53 15.83
C LEU A 70 20.12 -9.16 15.43
N GLU A 71 20.62 -8.01 15.88
CA GLU A 71 21.99 -7.58 15.69
C GLU A 71 22.97 -8.52 16.39
N TYR A 72 22.74 -8.81 17.67
CA TYR A 72 23.57 -9.75 18.43
C TYR A 72 23.64 -11.14 17.77
N ALA A 73 22.55 -11.59 17.14
CA ALA A 73 22.48 -12.85 16.42
C ALA A 73 23.01 -12.80 14.97
N GLY A 74 23.48 -11.64 14.51
CA GLY A 74 24.08 -11.41 13.19
C GLY A 74 23.08 -11.32 12.02
N TRP A 75 21.78 -11.20 12.30
CA TRP A 75 20.74 -11.10 11.27
C TRP A 75 20.61 -9.69 10.69
N ILE A 76 20.89 -8.67 11.49
CA ILE A 76 20.89 -7.27 11.07
C ILE A 76 22.17 -6.60 11.56
N GLU A 77 22.48 -5.44 11.01
CA GLU A 77 23.41 -4.47 11.58
C GLU A 77 22.64 -3.17 11.85
N GLN A 78 23.01 -2.39 12.87
CA GLN A 78 22.35 -1.11 13.13
C GLN A 78 23.33 0.02 13.47
N THR A 79 22.97 1.23 13.05
CA THR A 79 23.59 2.49 13.46
C THR A 79 22.59 3.27 14.31
N VAL A 80 22.80 3.31 15.61
CA VAL A 80 21.87 3.94 16.56
C VAL A 80 22.05 5.46 16.56
N GLY A 81 20.94 6.18 16.39
CA GLY A 81 20.92 7.64 16.55
C GLY A 81 21.60 8.41 15.42
N ASP A 82 21.68 7.83 14.21
CA ASP A 82 22.11 8.53 13.01
C ASP A 82 21.23 9.77 12.79
N ARG A 83 21.88 10.93 12.66
CA ARG A 83 21.21 12.20 12.43
C ARG A 83 20.96 12.49 10.95
N GLY A 84 21.56 11.72 10.04
CA GLY A 84 21.45 11.90 8.59
C GLY A 84 21.74 13.35 8.13
N LYS A 85 21.56 13.62 6.83
CA LYS A 85 21.55 14.99 6.29
C LYS A 85 20.14 15.50 5.96
N VAL A 86 19.17 14.58 5.81
CA VAL A 86 17.86 14.85 5.16
C VAL A 86 16.70 14.90 6.17
N VAL A 87 16.78 14.20 7.30
CA VAL A 87 15.66 14.09 8.26
C VAL A 87 16.05 14.76 9.57
N LYS A 88 15.21 15.67 10.09
CA LYS A 88 15.41 16.27 11.42
C LYS A 88 15.15 15.22 12.51
N GLY A 89 16.18 14.89 13.27
CA GLY A 89 16.11 14.04 14.47
C GLY A 89 16.94 12.75 14.32
N ALA A 90 17.52 12.30 15.43
CA ALA A 90 18.31 11.07 15.48
C ALA A 90 17.39 9.85 15.30
N GLN A 91 17.61 9.06 14.25
CA GLN A 91 16.91 7.80 13.99
C GLN A 91 17.89 6.65 13.91
N THR A 92 17.43 5.44 14.22
CA THR A 92 18.27 4.25 14.05
C THR A 92 18.18 3.82 12.59
N VAL A 93 19.31 3.47 11.99
CA VAL A 93 19.37 2.92 10.65
C VAL A 93 19.71 1.44 10.77
N ILE A 94 18.98 0.57 10.09
CA ILE A 94 19.21 -0.87 10.07
C ILE A 94 19.63 -1.34 8.67
N TYR A 95 20.50 -2.34 8.64
CA TYR A 95 21.06 -2.95 7.43
C TYR A 95 20.93 -4.47 7.50
N PRO A 96 20.91 -5.20 6.36
CA PRO A 96 20.96 -6.64 6.37
C PRO A 96 22.30 -7.10 6.95
N GLY A 97 22.26 -7.97 7.96
CA GLY A 97 23.47 -8.51 8.58
C GLY A 97 24.06 -9.66 7.77
N PRO A 98 25.30 -10.09 8.06
CA PRO A 98 26.00 -11.12 7.28
C PRO A 98 25.23 -12.44 7.17
N ARG A 99 24.50 -12.82 8.23
CA ARG A 99 23.70 -14.04 8.25
C ARG A 99 22.48 -13.95 7.34
N LEU A 100 21.82 -12.79 7.29
CA LEU A 100 20.71 -12.58 6.38
C LEU A 100 21.18 -12.56 4.93
N VAL A 101 22.28 -11.84 4.66
CA VAL A 101 22.91 -11.80 3.33
C VAL A 101 23.26 -13.20 2.83
N SER A 102 23.97 -13.98 3.65
CA SER A 102 24.34 -15.36 3.28
C SER A 102 23.13 -16.26 3.04
N ARG A 103 22.03 -16.06 3.76
CA ARG A 103 20.79 -16.83 3.56
C ARG A 103 20.05 -16.42 2.30
N MET A 104 20.01 -15.13 2.00
CA MET A 104 19.46 -14.62 0.74
C MET A 104 20.29 -15.09 -0.46
N ASP A 105 21.61 -15.15 -0.36
CA ASP A 105 22.43 -15.60 -1.49
C ASP A 105 22.33 -17.12 -1.72
N ALA A 106 21.93 -17.87 -0.69
CA ALA A 106 21.71 -19.32 -0.75
C ALA A 106 20.32 -19.72 -1.27
N VAL A 107 19.38 -18.78 -1.39
CA VAL A 107 18.00 -19.03 -1.77
C VAL A 107 17.61 -18.02 -2.85
N ASP A 108 17.03 -18.48 -3.97
CA ASP A 108 16.60 -17.58 -5.06
C ASP A 108 15.32 -16.82 -4.69
N ILE A 109 15.42 -15.86 -3.76
CA ILE A 109 14.31 -15.05 -3.29
C ILE A 109 14.14 -13.83 -4.21
N SER A 110 12.92 -13.65 -4.71
CA SER A 110 12.52 -12.57 -5.60
C SER A 110 11.53 -11.61 -4.93
N LEU A 111 11.22 -10.50 -5.61
CA LEU A 111 10.12 -9.62 -5.20
C LEU A 111 8.76 -10.33 -5.18
N ALA A 112 8.57 -11.37 -6.00
CA ALA A 112 7.33 -12.14 -6.05
C ALA A 112 7.09 -12.97 -4.79
N ASP A 113 8.14 -13.27 -4.03
CA ASP A 113 8.06 -14.00 -2.76
C ASP A 113 7.72 -13.09 -1.57
N MET A 114 7.62 -11.78 -1.79
CA MET A 114 7.37 -10.79 -0.74
C MET A 114 5.96 -10.21 -0.84
N GLY A 115 5.36 -9.97 0.32
CA GLY A 115 4.04 -9.38 0.45
C GLY A 115 4.00 -8.26 1.49
N ILE A 116 2.95 -7.44 1.44
CA ILE A 116 2.72 -6.38 2.43
C ILE A 116 1.73 -6.88 3.48
N ALA A 117 2.21 -7.01 4.73
CA ALA A 117 1.40 -7.36 5.89
C ALA A 117 1.08 -6.12 6.75
N ASP A 118 0.37 -5.12 6.19
CA ASP A 118 -0.10 -3.99 6.99
C ASP A 118 -1.27 -4.45 7.87
N GLN A 119 -1.08 -4.47 9.19
CA GLN A 119 -2.09 -4.84 10.19
C GLN A 119 -2.78 -3.61 10.82
N SER A 120 -2.56 -2.41 10.27
CA SER A 120 -3.20 -1.19 10.77
C SER A 120 -4.72 -1.20 10.54
N ASP A 121 -5.46 -0.55 11.44
CA ASP A 121 -6.91 -0.40 11.33
C ASP A 121 -7.28 0.29 10.00
N PRO A 122 -8.12 -0.34 9.15
CA PRO A 122 -8.52 0.25 7.88
C PRO A 122 -9.50 1.42 8.05
N ILE A 123 -10.09 1.60 9.23
CA ILE A 123 -11.01 2.70 9.50
C ILE A 123 -10.23 3.84 10.16
N ILE A 124 -10.33 5.05 9.60
CA ILE A 124 -9.65 6.24 10.08
C ILE A 124 -10.67 7.28 10.49
N LEU A 125 -10.71 7.62 11.78
CA LEU A 125 -11.48 8.76 12.29
C LEU A 125 -10.57 9.98 12.39
N GLN A 126 -11.00 11.09 11.80
CA GLN A 126 -10.32 12.38 11.86
C GLN A 126 -11.14 13.39 12.65
N ARG A 127 -10.44 14.24 13.39
CA ARG A 127 -11.01 15.47 13.95
C ARG A 127 -11.45 16.42 12.85
N PRO A 128 -12.47 17.25 13.13
CA PRO A 128 -12.82 18.38 12.30
C PRO A 128 -11.59 19.19 11.92
N LYS A 129 -11.45 19.45 10.63
CA LYS A 129 -10.32 20.18 10.08
C LYS A 129 -10.42 21.64 10.46
N LYS A 130 -9.33 22.23 10.97
CA LYS A 130 -9.20 23.69 11.11
C LYS A 130 -9.02 24.38 9.74
N ASP A 131 -8.38 23.69 8.80
CA ASP A 131 -8.17 24.13 7.42
C ASP A 131 -8.62 23.02 6.46
N ARG A 132 -9.49 23.38 5.49
CA ARG A 132 -10.03 22.44 4.49
C ARG A 132 -8.95 21.78 3.63
N ARG A 133 -7.78 22.42 3.45
CA ARG A 133 -6.65 21.91 2.66
C ARG A 133 -5.86 20.81 3.37
N LEU A 134 -5.98 20.69 4.69
CA LEU A 134 -5.22 19.74 5.49
C LEU A 134 -6.05 18.49 5.80
N PHE A 135 -5.39 17.39 6.16
CA PHE A 135 -6.07 16.26 6.80
C PHE A 135 -6.32 16.57 8.28
N GLY A 136 -7.46 16.10 8.80
CA GLY A 136 -7.75 16.22 10.23
C GLY A 136 -6.80 15.32 11.03
N ALA A 137 -6.47 15.73 12.26
CA ALA A 137 -5.70 14.89 13.16
C ALA A 137 -6.47 13.59 13.46
N ARG A 138 -5.77 12.45 13.51
CA ARG A 138 -6.40 11.16 13.82
C ARG A 138 -6.93 11.16 15.26
N GLU A 139 -8.11 10.58 15.45
CA GLU A 139 -8.77 10.44 16.75
C GLU A 139 -9.10 8.97 17.02
N GLU A 140 -8.74 8.45 18.20
CA GLU A 140 -9.07 7.08 18.57
C GLU A 140 -10.55 6.95 18.95
N TYR A 141 -11.13 5.78 18.70
CA TYR A 141 -12.53 5.48 18.97
C TYR A 141 -12.68 4.04 19.48
N GLU A 142 -13.81 3.77 20.14
CA GLU A 142 -14.19 2.42 20.59
C GLU A 142 -15.01 1.70 19.52
N ASP A 143 -14.82 0.37 19.40
CA ASP A 143 -15.48 -0.40 18.35
C ASP A 143 -16.99 -0.62 18.64
N ASN A 144 -17.83 -0.04 17.79
CA ASN A 144 -19.27 -0.30 17.73
C ASN A 144 -19.63 -1.23 16.55
N GLU A 145 -20.91 -1.60 16.42
CA GLU A 145 -21.39 -2.49 15.34
C GLU A 145 -21.06 -1.97 13.94
N ARG A 146 -21.25 -0.66 13.67
CA ARG A 146 -20.91 -0.05 12.37
C ARG A 146 -19.43 -0.15 12.05
N THR A 147 -18.55 0.15 13.01
CA THR A 147 -17.10 0.06 12.79
C THR A 147 -16.63 -1.37 12.53
N ARG A 148 -17.28 -2.38 13.13
CA ARG A 148 -17.02 -3.80 12.85
C ARG A 148 -17.51 -4.18 11.44
N GLN A 149 -18.69 -3.72 11.06
CA GLN A 149 -19.22 -3.91 9.71
C GLN A 149 -18.29 -3.27 8.66
N PHE A 150 -17.92 -2.00 8.84
CA PHE A 150 -17.01 -1.32 7.92
C PHE A 150 -15.66 -2.02 7.84
N ARG A 151 -15.16 -2.58 8.94
CA ARG A 151 -13.91 -3.35 8.92
C ARG A 151 -14.04 -4.61 8.09
N SER A 152 -15.12 -5.37 8.26
CA SER A 152 -15.42 -6.55 7.43
C SER A 152 -15.52 -6.19 5.93
N GLU A 153 -16.20 -5.10 5.59
CA GLU A 153 -16.27 -4.59 4.21
C GLU A 153 -14.87 -4.24 3.67
N MET A 154 -14.06 -3.54 4.48
CA MET A 154 -12.70 -3.17 4.10
C MET A 154 -11.78 -4.39 3.95
N ASP A 155 -11.95 -5.42 4.78
CA ASP A 155 -11.18 -6.66 4.68
C ASP A 155 -11.52 -7.41 3.38
N GLN A 156 -12.79 -7.43 2.98
CA GLN A 156 -13.22 -8.01 1.70
C GLN A 156 -12.63 -7.23 0.51
N ILE A 157 -12.78 -5.90 0.50
CA ILE A 157 -12.26 -5.03 -0.57
C ILE A 157 -10.74 -5.18 -0.68
N ASN A 158 -10.02 -5.08 0.44
CA ASN A 158 -8.57 -5.19 0.45
C ASN A 158 -8.09 -6.61 0.13
N GLY A 159 -8.85 -7.64 0.50
CA GLY A 159 -8.59 -9.02 0.13
C GLY A 159 -8.70 -9.26 -1.37
N TRP A 160 -9.72 -8.68 -2.02
CA TRP A 160 -9.86 -8.69 -3.48
C TRP A 160 -8.73 -7.91 -4.16
N LEU A 161 -8.48 -6.66 -3.73
CA LEU A 161 -7.42 -5.83 -4.28
C LEU A 161 -6.04 -6.49 -4.13
N GLY A 162 -5.75 -7.12 -2.99
CA GLY A 162 -4.47 -7.79 -2.74
C GLY A 162 -4.21 -9.00 -3.64
N LYS A 163 -5.27 -9.64 -4.15
CA LYS A 163 -5.19 -10.80 -5.07
C LYS A 163 -5.24 -10.40 -6.55
N ALA A 164 -5.65 -9.18 -6.86
CA ALA A 164 -5.74 -8.72 -8.24
C ALA A 164 -4.37 -8.80 -8.92
N ASP A 165 -4.32 -9.28 -10.15
CA ASP A 165 -3.10 -9.23 -10.96
C ASP A 165 -2.99 -7.83 -11.56
N LEU A 166 -2.13 -6.99 -10.97
CA LEU A 166 -1.97 -5.58 -11.35
C LEU A 166 -0.53 -5.34 -11.80
N GLU A 167 -0.37 -5.11 -13.09
CA GLU A 167 0.89 -4.66 -13.68
C GLU A 167 0.82 -3.15 -13.92
N VAL A 168 1.88 -2.43 -13.53
CA VAL A 168 2.03 -1.01 -13.83
C VAL A 168 3.03 -0.87 -14.97
N LEU A 169 2.50 -0.48 -16.13
CA LEU A 169 3.27 -0.45 -17.39
C LEU A 169 4.26 0.72 -17.46
N ASP A 170 3.96 1.81 -16.75
CA ASP A 170 4.89 2.93 -16.59
C ASP A 170 5.06 3.23 -15.10
N ALA A 171 6.09 2.63 -14.50
CA ALA A 171 6.30 2.65 -13.06
C ALA A 171 6.86 3.99 -12.55
N SER A 172 7.21 4.92 -13.43
CA SER A 172 7.81 6.19 -13.06
C SER A 172 7.40 7.34 -13.98
N ASP A 173 6.79 8.37 -13.42
CA ASP A 173 6.62 9.67 -14.10
C ASP A 173 7.51 10.73 -13.42
N ILE A 174 8.08 11.64 -14.21
CA ILE A 174 8.81 12.80 -13.71
C ILE A 174 7.80 13.95 -13.59
N ALA A 175 7.22 14.09 -12.40
CA ALA A 175 6.44 15.27 -12.08
C ALA A 175 7.37 16.44 -11.75
N VAL A 176 6.91 17.67 -11.95
CA VAL A 176 7.59 18.88 -11.47
C VAL A 176 6.78 19.43 -10.30
N ASP A 177 7.42 19.72 -9.17
CA ASP A 177 6.73 20.34 -8.04
C ASP A 177 6.50 21.84 -8.25
N ASP A 178 5.80 22.47 -7.31
CA ASP A 178 5.49 23.91 -7.35
C ASP A 178 6.75 24.81 -7.32
N THR A 179 7.94 24.24 -7.09
CA THR A 179 9.23 24.94 -7.09
C THR A 179 10.05 24.70 -8.36
N GLY A 180 9.57 23.87 -9.29
CA GLY A 180 10.29 23.50 -10.49
C GLY A 180 11.20 22.27 -10.34
N ALA A 181 11.17 21.58 -9.20
CA ALA A 181 12.00 20.41 -8.95
C ALA A 181 11.37 19.14 -9.52
N ALA A 182 12.18 18.32 -10.21
CA ALA A 182 11.77 17.01 -10.68
C ALA A 182 11.53 16.04 -9.50
N ILE A 183 10.31 15.51 -9.42
CA ILE A 183 9.87 14.45 -8.52
C ILE A 183 9.61 13.21 -9.35
N ILE A 184 10.42 12.16 -9.13
CA ILE A 184 10.13 10.84 -9.65
C ILE A 184 8.97 10.24 -8.84
N ARG A 185 7.82 10.03 -9.48
CA ARG A 185 6.67 9.35 -8.89
C ARG A 185 6.74 7.88 -9.22
N LEU A 186 7.18 7.09 -8.25
CA LEU A 186 7.17 5.63 -8.38
C LEU A 186 5.78 5.09 -8.00
N HIS A 187 5.12 4.44 -8.96
CA HIS A 187 3.87 3.72 -8.73
C HIS A 187 4.19 2.30 -8.28
N ASP A 188 3.91 2.03 -7.02
CA ASP A 188 4.11 0.71 -6.43
C ASP A 188 2.76 -0.02 -6.42
N PRO A 189 2.53 -1.01 -7.32
CA PRO A 189 1.27 -1.75 -7.37
C PRO A 189 0.98 -2.50 -6.06
N ALA A 190 1.98 -2.78 -5.22
CA ALA A 190 1.75 -3.37 -3.91
C ALA A 190 1.05 -2.38 -2.96
N LYS A 191 1.15 -1.06 -3.17
CA LYS A 191 0.43 -0.02 -2.40
C LYS A 191 -1.02 0.12 -2.86
N ARG A 192 -1.80 -0.94 -2.68
CA ARG A 192 -3.22 -1.02 -3.08
C ARG A 192 -4.19 -1.18 -1.91
N LYS A 193 -3.69 -1.21 -0.68
CA LYS A 193 -4.54 -1.29 0.51
C LYS A 193 -5.28 0.03 0.73
N LEU A 194 -6.60 -0.04 0.76
CA LEU A 194 -7.50 1.07 1.03
C LEU A 194 -7.85 1.15 2.52
N ARG A 195 -8.17 2.37 2.94
CA ARG A 195 -8.65 2.75 4.27
C ARG A 195 -9.86 3.66 4.11
N ARG A 196 -10.86 3.52 4.99
CA ARG A 196 -12.08 4.33 4.99
C ARG A 196 -11.93 5.50 5.96
N TYR A 197 -12.06 6.73 5.46
CA TYR A 197 -11.85 7.94 6.25
C TYR A 197 -13.17 8.61 6.65
N PHE A 198 -13.37 8.80 7.94
CA PHE A 198 -14.46 9.56 8.53
C PHE A 198 -13.93 10.89 9.07
N THR A 199 -14.69 11.95 8.84
CA THR A 199 -14.20 13.34 9.01
C THR A 199 -14.86 14.08 10.15
N ASP A 200 -15.93 13.52 10.71
CA ASP A 200 -16.62 14.08 11.86
C ASP A 200 -16.28 13.21 13.07
N SER A 201 -15.75 13.84 14.13
CA SER A 201 -15.33 13.16 15.35
C SER A 201 -16.47 13.05 16.36
N ASP A 202 -17.71 12.96 15.88
CA ASP A 202 -18.92 12.74 16.68
C ASP A 202 -19.11 11.27 17.07
N HIS A 203 -18.22 10.39 16.60
CA HIS A 203 -18.24 8.94 16.81
C HIS A 203 -19.50 8.25 16.25
N THR A 204 -20.28 8.93 15.41
CA THR A 204 -21.47 8.35 14.73
C THR A 204 -21.12 7.69 13.40
N PHE A 205 -19.97 8.07 12.82
CA PHE A 205 -19.47 7.59 11.53
C PHE A 205 -20.45 7.85 10.38
N THR A 206 -21.20 8.94 10.44
CA THR A 206 -22.16 9.35 9.41
C THR A 206 -21.56 10.30 8.36
N SER A 207 -20.47 10.97 8.69
CA SER A 207 -19.80 11.95 7.84
C SER A 207 -18.46 11.46 7.31
N GLY A 208 -18.29 11.50 6.00
CA GLY A 208 -17.11 11.00 5.29
C GLY A 208 -17.37 9.64 4.65
N GLY A 209 -16.48 8.67 4.86
CA GLY A 209 -16.57 7.31 4.31
C GLY A 209 -15.78 7.10 3.02
N ARG A 210 -15.07 8.11 2.51
CA ARG A 210 -14.26 7.96 1.29
C ARG A 210 -13.07 7.04 1.54
N LEU A 211 -12.79 6.19 0.55
CA LEU A 211 -11.66 5.26 0.56
C LEU A 211 -10.39 5.95 0.06
N PHE A 212 -9.28 5.76 0.78
CA PHE A 212 -7.97 6.27 0.41
C PHE A 212 -6.86 5.24 0.63
N GLY A 213 -5.76 5.33 -0.12
CA GLY A 213 -4.52 4.56 0.12
C GLY A 213 -3.95 3.86 -1.10
N GLY A 214 -4.73 3.67 -2.16
CA GLY A 214 -4.30 3.02 -3.39
C GLY A 214 -3.37 3.91 -4.22
N PHE A 215 -2.33 3.33 -4.82
CA PHE A 215 -1.33 4.03 -5.61
C PHE A 215 -1.95 4.86 -6.75
N TRP A 216 -3.01 4.33 -7.39
CA TRP A 216 -3.75 5.00 -8.46
C TRP A 216 -4.40 6.34 -8.06
N GLN A 217 -4.60 6.58 -6.77
CA GLN A 217 -5.13 7.87 -6.30
C GLN A 217 -4.08 8.99 -6.39
N ASN A 218 -2.80 8.63 -6.31
CA ASN A 218 -1.69 9.57 -6.47
C ASN A 218 -1.27 9.78 -7.92
N MET A 219 -1.88 9.02 -8.84
CA MET A 219 -1.65 9.21 -10.26
C MET A 219 -2.15 10.60 -10.72
N THR A 220 -1.38 11.21 -11.61
CA THR A 220 -1.70 12.46 -12.28
C THR A 220 -2.92 12.27 -13.18
N LYS A 221 -3.50 13.39 -13.62
CA LYS A 221 -4.53 13.35 -14.66
C LYS A 221 -3.97 12.92 -16.03
N ALA A 222 -2.66 12.94 -16.24
CA ALA A 222 -2.03 12.45 -17.47
C ALA A 222 -1.92 10.92 -17.42
N GLU A 223 -1.44 10.37 -16.31
CA GLU A 223 -1.35 8.91 -16.10
C GLU A 223 -2.73 8.23 -16.11
N ARG A 224 -3.75 8.89 -15.57
CA ARG A 224 -5.14 8.40 -15.65
C ARG A 224 -5.81 8.67 -17.01
N ARG A 225 -5.19 9.47 -17.87
CA ARG A 225 -5.80 9.88 -19.14
C ARG A 225 -5.82 8.73 -20.14
N ASP A 226 -4.84 7.84 -20.10
CA ASP A 226 -4.77 6.71 -21.03
C ASP A 226 -5.98 5.77 -20.88
N LEU A 227 -6.45 5.55 -19.64
CA LEU A 227 -7.72 4.82 -19.40
C LEU A 227 -8.94 5.53 -20.00
N LEU A 228 -8.98 6.86 -19.96
CA LEU A 228 -10.05 7.65 -20.59
C LEU A 228 -9.92 7.64 -22.12
N LEU A 229 -8.71 7.65 -22.67
CA LEU A 229 -8.45 7.61 -24.11
C LEU A 229 -8.88 6.28 -24.72
N ILE A 230 -8.66 5.16 -24.02
CA ILE A 230 -9.15 3.85 -24.45
C ILE A 230 -10.67 3.85 -24.56
N MET A 231 -11.39 4.33 -23.53
CA MET A 231 -12.85 4.39 -23.57
C MET A 231 -13.36 5.30 -24.70
N VAL A 232 -12.72 6.46 -24.91
CA VAL A 232 -13.06 7.37 -26.01
C VAL A 232 -12.83 6.71 -27.37
N ASP A 233 -11.71 6.01 -27.56
CA ASP A 233 -11.40 5.31 -28.80
C ASP A 233 -12.40 4.17 -29.06
N VAL A 234 -12.75 3.38 -28.03
CA VAL A 234 -13.82 2.36 -28.11
C VAL A 234 -15.11 2.99 -28.61
N LEU A 235 -15.57 4.09 -28.01
CA LEU A 235 -16.80 4.75 -28.44
C LEU A 235 -16.70 5.27 -29.87
N LEU A 236 -15.58 5.85 -30.27
CA LEU A 236 -15.37 6.34 -31.65
C LEU A 236 -15.37 5.20 -32.68
N ARG A 237 -14.78 4.04 -32.36
CA ARG A 237 -14.81 2.85 -33.21
C ARG A 237 -16.22 2.27 -33.32
N LEU A 238 -16.94 2.15 -32.20
CA LEU A 238 -18.34 1.69 -32.20
C LEU A 238 -19.25 2.64 -32.98
N MET A 239 -19.06 3.95 -32.86
CA MET A 239 -19.77 4.95 -33.66
C MET A 239 -19.51 4.79 -35.17
N LYS A 240 -18.28 4.51 -35.59
CA LYS A 240 -17.95 4.22 -37.00
C LYS A 240 -18.61 2.94 -37.52
N MET A 241 -18.93 2.01 -36.63
CA MET A 241 -19.64 0.76 -36.93
C MET A 241 -21.17 0.88 -36.79
N GLU A 242 -21.68 2.09 -36.54
CA GLU A 242 -23.10 2.36 -36.28
C GLU A 242 -23.67 1.58 -35.07
N ILE A 243 -22.80 1.29 -34.09
CA ILE A 243 -23.18 0.63 -32.83
C ILE A 243 -23.42 1.70 -31.77
N VAL A 244 -24.64 1.75 -31.25
CA VAL A 244 -24.99 2.61 -30.10
C VAL A 244 -24.44 1.99 -28.83
N ALA A 245 -23.65 2.78 -28.11
CA ALA A 245 -22.91 2.38 -26.92
C ALA A 245 -22.99 3.48 -25.86
N LEU A 246 -23.34 3.12 -24.62
CA LEU A 246 -23.36 4.04 -23.49
C LEU A 246 -22.23 3.69 -22.51
N PRO A 247 -21.24 4.58 -22.28
CA PRO A 247 -20.18 4.31 -21.33
C PRO A 247 -20.67 4.39 -19.89
N VAL A 248 -20.29 3.43 -19.06
CA VAL A 248 -20.53 3.39 -17.62
C VAL A 248 -19.21 3.01 -16.93
N HIS A 249 -18.54 3.98 -16.32
CA HIS A 249 -17.19 3.81 -15.75
C HIS A 249 -16.20 3.22 -16.77
N ASP A 250 -15.82 1.95 -16.60
CA ASP A 250 -14.94 1.14 -17.44
C ASP A 250 -15.69 0.13 -18.33
N ALA A 251 -17.02 0.12 -18.27
CA ALA A 251 -17.90 -0.71 -19.07
C ALA A 251 -18.64 0.10 -20.15
N VAL A 252 -19.24 -0.61 -21.11
CA VAL A 252 -20.09 -0.04 -22.15
C VAL A 252 -21.38 -0.85 -22.25
N LEU A 253 -22.52 -0.19 -22.13
CA LEU A 253 -23.82 -0.80 -22.39
C LEU A 253 -24.11 -0.77 -23.89
N ILE A 254 -24.44 -1.94 -24.43
CA ILE A 254 -24.68 -2.19 -25.85
C ILE A 254 -25.89 -3.11 -26.04
N ALA A 255 -26.41 -3.17 -27.26
CA ALA A 255 -27.40 -4.19 -27.61
C ALA A 255 -26.74 -5.57 -27.64
N GLU A 256 -27.39 -6.59 -27.07
CA GLU A 256 -26.86 -7.97 -26.96
C GLU A 256 -26.34 -8.51 -28.30
N SER A 257 -27.04 -8.24 -29.40
CA SER A 257 -26.63 -8.63 -30.77
C SER A 257 -25.28 -8.07 -31.24
N LYS A 258 -24.71 -7.09 -30.53
CA LYS A 258 -23.44 -6.42 -30.83
C LYS A 258 -22.34 -6.74 -29.82
N ALA A 259 -22.58 -7.66 -28.89
CA ALA A 259 -21.67 -7.99 -27.80
C ALA A 259 -20.29 -8.45 -28.30
N ASP A 260 -20.23 -9.42 -29.22
CA ASP A 260 -18.96 -9.95 -29.73
C ASP A 260 -18.15 -8.90 -30.52
N GLN A 261 -18.84 -8.08 -31.32
CA GLN A 261 -18.21 -6.98 -32.05
C GLN A 261 -17.64 -5.93 -31.07
N THR A 262 -18.40 -5.58 -30.04
CA THR A 262 -17.98 -4.61 -29.02
C THR A 262 -16.79 -5.13 -28.22
N LYS A 263 -16.81 -6.41 -27.85
CA LYS A 263 -15.69 -7.07 -27.18
C LYS A 263 -14.41 -7.01 -28.01
N ALA A 264 -14.49 -7.29 -29.31
CA ALA A 264 -13.34 -7.18 -30.21
C ALA A 264 -12.79 -5.75 -30.26
N VAL A 265 -13.67 -4.74 -30.38
CA VAL A 265 -13.28 -3.32 -30.38
C VAL A 265 -12.63 -2.90 -29.07
N MET A 266 -13.17 -3.32 -27.93
CA MET A 266 -12.59 -3.03 -26.61
C MET A 266 -11.20 -3.65 -26.45
N LEU A 267 -11.03 -4.90 -26.89
CA LEU A 267 -9.74 -5.59 -26.82
C LEU A 267 -8.71 -5.00 -27.78
N GLU A 268 -9.12 -4.58 -28.97
CA GLU A 268 -8.26 -3.94 -29.96
C GLU A 268 -7.83 -2.54 -29.51
N ALA A 269 -8.78 -1.70 -29.07
CA ALA A 269 -8.47 -0.38 -28.52
C ALA A 269 -7.56 -0.51 -27.28
N PHE A 270 -7.81 -1.48 -26.40
CA PHE A 270 -6.89 -1.75 -25.29
C PHE A 270 -5.50 -2.11 -25.80
N ARG A 271 -5.39 -3.06 -26.75
CA ARG A 271 -4.09 -3.45 -27.32
C ARG A 271 -3.35 -2.30 -27.99
N ASP A 272 -4.06 -1.43 -28.71
CA ASP A 272 -3.45 -0.32 -29.45
C ASP A 272 -2.86 0.76 -28.52
N HIS A 273 -3.51 1.02 -27.38
CA HIS A 273 -3.03 2.01 -26.41
C HIS A 273 -2.03 1.42 -25.43
N VAL A 274 -2.17 0.13 -25.09
CA VAL A 274 -1.47 -0.49 -23.97
C VAL A 274 -0.35 -1.45 -24.42
N GLY A 275 -0.49 -2.06 -25.59
CA GLY A 275 0.49 -3.03 -26.15
C GLY A 275 0.35 -4.46 -25.62
N PHE A 276 -0.58 -4.73 -24.70
CA PHE A 276 -0.78 -6.03 -24.05
C PHE A 276 -2.17 -6.64 -24.36
N PRO A 277 -2.34 -7.96 -24.24
CA PRO A 277 -3.66 -8.59 -24.36
C PRO A 277 -4.55 -8.22 -23.17
N GLY A 278 -5.75 -7.70 -23.45
CA GLY A 278 -6.78 -7.42 -22.44
C GLY A 278 -7.77 -8.58 -22.27
N SER A 279 -8.70 -8.43 -21.32
CA SER A 279 -9.85 -9.33 -21.14
C SER A 279 -11.13 -8.53 -20.98
N VAL A 280 -12.23 -9.00 -21.59
CA VAL A 280 -13.56 -8.39 -21.46
C VAL A 280 -14.58 -9.49 -21.16
N THR A 281 -15.35 -9.28 -20.09
CA THR A 281 -16.45 -10.14 -19.64
C THR A 281 -17.79 -9.49 -19.92
N PHE A 282 -18.83 -10.30 -20.08
CA PHE A 282 -20.20 -9.84 -20.23
C PHE A 282 -20.92 -9.98 -18.88
N GLU A 283 -21.65 -8.95 -18.48
CA GLU A 283 -22.60 -9.01 -17.37
C GLU A 283 -24.00 -8.73 -17.94
N ASN A 284 -24.90 -9.70 -17.77
CA ASN A 284 -26.31 -9.62 -18.17
C ASN A 284 -27.20 -9.32 -16.97
#